data_AF-A0A3S4FTR3-F1
#
_entry.id   AF-A0A3S4FTR3-F1
#
_cell.length_a   1.000
_cell.length_b   1.000
_cell.length_c   1.000
_cell.angle_alpha   90.00
_cell.angle_beta   90.00
_cell.angle_gamma   90.00
#
_symmetry.space_group_name_H-M   'P 1'
#
loop_
_entity.id
_entity.type
_entity.pdbx_description
1 polymer ?
#
loop_
_entity_poly.entity_id
_entity_poly.type
_entity_poly.pdbx_seq_one_letter_code
_entity_poly.pdbx_strand_id
1 'polypeptide(L)' 'MRHHRVRSIDGKWAAVQAETVCLHGDGEHALAYARKLRASFAEQGISVSAE' A
#
# COMPACT_ATOMS: atom_id res chain seq x y z
N MET A 1 6.42 1.13 -4.86
CA MET A 1 5.32 0.78 -5.81
C MET A 1 5.92 0.22 -7.10
N ARG A 2 5.40 -0.87 -7.70
CA ARG A 2 6.06 -1.56 -8.84
C ARG A 2 5.71 -1.03 -10.25
N HIS A 3 4.50 -0.49 -10.46
CA HIS A 3 4.00 -0.20 -11.81
C HIS A 3 3.48 1.22 -12.03
N HIS A 4 3.52 2.09 -11.02
CA HIS A 4 3.02 3.49 -11.09
C HIS A 4 1.62 3.63 -11.70
N ARG A 5 0.77 2.62 -11.50
CA ARG A 5 -0.61 2.59 -11.98
C ARG A 5 -1.49 1.72 -11.11
N VAL A 6 -2.76 2.07 -11.04
CA VAL A 6 -3.81 1.30 -10.37
C VAL A 6 -4.96 1.05 -11.33
N ARG A 7 -5.72 -0.04 -11.10
CA ARG A 7 -6.94 -0.31 -11.84
C ARG A 7 -8.11 0.37 -11.12
N SER A 8 -8.82 1.25 -11.81
CA SER A 8 -10.02 1.90 -11.30
C SER A 8 -11.23 0.95 -11.29
N ILE A 9 -12.29 1.37 -10.61
CA ILE A 9 -13.54 0.60 -10.48
C ILE A 9 -14.27 0.36 -11.82
N ASP A 10 -14.06 1.24 -12.81
CA ASP A 10 -14.56 1.10 -14.18
C ASP A 10 -13.60 0.26 -15.06
N GLY A 11 -12.55 -0.31 -14.46
CA GLY A 11 -11.63 -1.24 -15.10
C GLY A 11 -10.47 -0.59 -15.87
N LYS A 12 -10.41 0.74 -15.95
CA LYS A 12 -9.33 1.47 -16.62
C LYS A 12 -8.05 1.48 -15.78
N TRP A 13 -6.91 1.70 -16.44
CA TRP A 13 -5.64 1.94 -15.74
C TRP A 13 -5.44 3.44 -15.53
N ALA A 14 -5.25 3.87 -14.28
CA ALA A 14 -4.91 5.23 -13.91
C ALA A 14 -3.44 5.28 -13.48
N ALA A 15 -2.67 6.24 -14.00
CA ALA A 15 -1.30 6.49 -13.57
C ALA A 15 -1.30 7.13 -12.18
N VAL A 16 -0.41 6.68 -11.30
CA VAL A 16 -0.26 7.23 -9.95
C VAL A 16 1.22 7.30 -9.55
N GLN A 17 1.61 8.44 -8.98
CA GLN A 17 2.85 8.58 -8.23
C GLN A 17 2.51 8.41 -6.75
N ALA A 18 2.82 7.24 -6.19
CA ALA A 18 2.49 6.92 -4.81
C ALA A 18 3.78 6.75 -4.00
N GLU A 19 4.14 7.84 -3.32
CA GLU A 19 5.32 7.98 -2.46
C GLU A 19 5.01 7.57 -1.02
N THR A 20 3.77 7.81 -0.58
CA THR A 20 3.27 7.38 0.72
C THR A 20 1.95 6.63 0.57
N VAL A 21 1.62 5.83 1.58
CA VAL A 21 0.33 5.12 1.64
C VAL A 21 -0.32 5.47 2.97
N CYS A 22 -1.50 6.08 2.90
CA CYS A 22 -2.30 6.32 4.08
C CYS A 22 -2.85 4.99 4.60
N LEU A 23 -2.72 4.76 5.89
CA LEU A 23 -3.28 3.61 6.56
C LEU A 23 -4.20 4.07 7.68
N HIS A 24 -5.41 3.52 7.69
CA HIS A 24 -6.37 3.72 8.76
C HIS A 24 -5.93 2.97 10.02
N GLY A 25 -6.14 3.59 11.18
CA GLY A 25 -5.72 3.10 12.51
C GLY A 25 -6.90 2.90 13.48
N ASP A 26 -8.11 3.10 12.99
CA ASP A 26 -9.36 3.06 13.73
C ASP A 26 -9.93 1.64 13.75
N GLY A 27 -9.71 0.94 14.87
CA GLY A 27 -10.32 -0.34 15.19
C GLY A 27 -9.34 -1.53 15.24
N GLU A 28 -9.81 -2.64 15.81
CA GLU A 28 -8.99 -3.84 16.03
C GLU A 28 -8.42 -4.43 14.73
N HIS A 29 -9.17 -4.32 13.62
CA HIS A 29 -8.75 -4.79 12.31
C HIS A 29 -7.66 -3.94 11.66
N ALA A 30 -7.56 -2.65 12.02
CA ALA A 30 -6.62 -1.72 11.41
C ALA A 30 -5.16 -2.13 11.65
N LEU A 31 -4.84 -2.50 12.90
CA LEU A 31 -3.49 -2.94 13.26
C LEU A 31 -3.12 -4.28 12.61
N ALA A 32 -4.05 -5.24 12.57
CA ALA A 32 -3.82 -6.52 11.90
C ALA A 32 -3.52 -6.31 10.41
N TYR A 33 -4.27 -5.43 9.76
CA TYR A 33 -4.06 -5.05 8.37
C TYR A 33 -2.70 -4.35 8.17
N ALA A 34 -2.32 -3.42 9.06
CA ALA A 34 -1.02 -2.76 9.05
C ALA A 34 0.16 -3.75 9.05
N ARG A 35 0.09 -4.74 9.95
CA ARG A 35 1.12 -5.78 10.08
C ARG A 35 1.21 -6.63 8.83
N LYS A 36 0.06 -7.07 8.30
CA LYS A 36 -0.01 -7.85 7.05
C LYS A 36 0.58 -7.09 5.87
N LEU A 37 0.24 -5.81 5.73
CA LEU A 37 0.75 -4.97 4.65
C LEU A 37 2.28 -4.82 4.73
N ARG A 38 2.81 -4.54 5.93
CA ARG A 38 4.25 -4.42 6.15
C ARG A 38 5.01 -5.72 5.85
N ALA A 39 4.46 -6.87 6.26
CA ALA A 39 5.06 -8.18 5.96
C ALA A 39 5.10 -8.43 4.43
N SER A 40 4.00 -8.16 3.74
CA SER A 40 3.93 -8.33 2.28
C SER A 40 4.88 -7.40 1.52
N PHE A 41 5.10 -6.18 2.02
CA PHE A 41 6.11 -5.28 1.46
C PHE A 41 7.53 -5.85 1.65
N ALA A 42 7.86 -6.37 2.83
CA ALA A 42 9.16 -7.00 3.07
C ALA A 42 9.40 -8.22 2.16
N GLU A 43 8.41 -9.09 1.99
CA GLU A 43 8.47 -10.25 1.08
C GLU A 43 8.71 -9.84 -0.38
N GLN A 44 8.22 -8.67 -0.78
CA GLN A 44 8.41 -8.11 -2.12
C GLN A 44 9.68 -7.23 -2.24
N GLY A 45 10.51 -7.15 -1.19
CA GLY A 45 11.72 -6.32 -1.18
C GLY A 45 11.44 -4.81 -1.15
N ILE A 46 10.26 -4.41 -0.70
CA ILE A 46 9.86 -2.99 -0.57
C ILE A 46 10.21 -2.52 0.85
N SER A 47 11.17 -1.61 0.96
CA SER A 47 11.51 -0.96 2.23
C SER A 47 10.41 0.00 2.67
N VAL A 48 10.08 -0.02 3.95
CA VAL A 48 9.18 0.95 4.59
C VAL A 48 10.01 1.82 5.51
N SER A 49 10.24 3.06 5.10
CA SER A 49 10.98 4.08 5.84
C SER A 49 10.18 5.39 5.89
N ALA A 50 10.64 6.31 6.73
CA ALA A 50 10.13 7.67 6.83
C ALA A 50 11.19 8.71 6.41
N GLU A 51 12.30 8.26 5.80
CA GLU A 51 13.32 9.10 5.17
C GLU A 51 12.81 9.77 3.90
#